data_AF-A0A250JP14-F1
#
_entry.id   AF-A0A250JP14-F1
#
_cell.length_a   1.000
_cell.length_b   1.000
_cell.length_c   1.000
_cell.angle_alpha   90.00
_cell.angle_beta   90.00
_cell.angle_gamma   90.00
#
_symmetry.space_group_name_H-M   'P 1'
#
loop_
_entity.id
_entity.type
_entity.pdbx_description
1 polymer ?
#
loop_
_entity_poly.entity_id
_entity_poly.type
_entity_poly.pdbx_seq_one_letter_code
_entity_poly.pdbx_strand_id
1 'polypeptide(L)' 'MGRGRLAPGLDADFVALSEDPLEGPASALVEARALATVVAGAEVHRAAPRGALTR' A
#
# COMPACT_ATOMS: atom_id res chain seq x y z
N MET A 1 -10.81 -20.43 -0.50
CA MET A 1 -10.57 -19.34 0.46
C MET A 1 -9.87 -18.21 -0.29
N GLY A 2 -10.49 -17.04 -0.39
CA GLY A 2 -10.09 -15.99 -1.34
C GLY A 2 -8.91 -15.16 -0.85
N ARG A 3 -7.87 -15.04 -1.68
CA ARG A 3 -6.78 -14.05 -1.50
C ARG A 3 -7.35 -12.64 -1.68
N GLY A 4 -6.71 -11.63 -1.09
CA GLY A 4 -7.08 -10.22 -1.31
C GLY A 4 -8.17 -9.66 -0.38
N ARG A 5 -8.41 -10.27 0.78
CA ARG A 5 -9.28 -9.72 1.83
C ARG A 5 -8.48 -9.48 3.11
N LEU A 6 -8.78 -8.37 3.80
CA LEU A 6 -8.27 -8.08 5.14
C LEU A 6 -9.32 -8.52 6.17
N ALA A 7 -9.01 -9.58 6.94
CA ALA A 7 -9.86 -10.09 8.01
C ALA A 7 -9.04 -10.91 9.02
N PRO A 8 -9.52 -11.09 10.26
CA PRO A 8 -8.84 -11.94 11.24
C PRO A 8 -8.64 -13.38 10.75
N GLY A 9 -7.48 -13.96 11.06
CA GLY A 9 -7.13 -15.34 10.69
C GLY A 9 -6.66 -15.53 9.24
N LEU A 10 -6.54 -14.46 8.45
CA LEU A 10 -5.89 -14.46 7.14
C LEU A 10 -4.45 -13.98 7.23
N ASP A 11 -3.64 -14.35 6.23
CA ASP A 11 -2.28 -13.82 6.08
C ASP A 11 -2.33 -12.29 5.96
N ALA A 12 -1.38 -11.62 6.63
CA ALA A 12 -1.24 -10.18 6.56
C ALA A 12 -0.53 -9.77 5.25
N ASP A 13 -1.27 -9.88 4.15
CA ASP A 13 -0.87 -9.48 2.81
C ASP A 13 -1.62 -8.20 2.40
N PHE A 14 -0.93 -7.05 2.41
CA PHE A 14 -1.54 -5.78 2.01
C PHE A 14 -0.53 -4.76 1.49
N VAL A 15 -1.07 -3.75 0.79
CA VAL A 15 -0.33 -2.58 0.32
C VAL A 15 -0.97 -1.34 0.92
N ALA A 16 -0.16 -0.46 1.51
CA ALA A 16 -0.60 0.88 1.91
C ALA A 16 -0.39 1.84 0.73
N LEU A 17 -1.44 2.57 0.33
CA LEU A 17 -1.39 3.52 -0.76
C LEU A 17 -1.22 4.96 -0.26
N SER A 18 -0.69 5.85 -1.10
CA SER A 18 -0.57 7.28 -0.79
C SER A 18 -1.90 8.03 -0.90
N GLU A 19 -2.86 7.46 -1.60
CA GLU A 19 -4.22 7.99 -1.78
C GLU A 19 -5.23 6.98 -1.23
N ASP A 20 -6.36 7.47 -0.72
CA ASP A 20 -7.48 6.61 -0.38
C ASP A 20 -8.22 6.18 -1.67
N PRO A 21 -8.28 4.88 -2.00
CA PRO A 21 -8.96 4.40 -3.20
C PRO A 21 -10.49 4.49 -3.15
N LEU A 22 -11.07 4.77 -1.98
CA LEU A 22 -12.52 4.89 -1.78
C LEU A 22 -13.00 6.34 -1.82
N GLU A 23 -12.08 7.30 -1.78
CA GLU A 23 -12.39 8.73 -1.77
C GLU A 23 -11.72 9.46 -2.96
N GLY A 24 -12.31 10.58 -3.37
CA GLY A 24 -11.76 11.44 -4.42
C GLY A 24 -11.98 10.95 -5.87
N PRO A 25 -11.40 11.67 -6.85
CA PRO A 25 -11.54 11.33 -8.26
C PRO A 25 -10.67 10.11 -8.63
N ALA A 26 -11.18 9.24 -9.50
CA ALA A 26 -10.44 8.06 -9.97
C ALA A 26 -9.07 8.40 -10.60
N SER A 27 -8.89 9.60 -11.14
CA SER A 27 -7.61 10.06 -11.68
C SER A 27 -6.51 10.17 -10.62
N ALA A 28 -6.85 10.41 -9.35
CA ALA A 28 -5.87 10.44 -8.27
C ALA A 28 -5.20 9.07 -8.07
N LEU A 29 -5.93 7.97 -8.33
CA LEU A 29 -5.41 6.62 -8.20
C LEU A 29 -4.35 6.26 -9.24
N VAL A 30 -4.33 6.95 -10.39
CA VAL A 30 -3.30 6.75 -11.41
C VAL A 30 -1.93 7.18 -10.89
N GLU A 31 -1.90 8.23 -10.06
CA GLU A 31 -0.68 8.78 -9.45
C GLU A 31 -0.38 8.20 -8.06
N ALA A 32 -1.29 7.39 -7.52
CA ALA A 32 -1.15 6.77 -6.21
C ALA A 32 0.07 5.85 -6.17
N ARG A 33 0.78 5.87 -5.04
CA ARG A 33 2.00 5.09 -4.84
C ARG A 33 1.79 4.09 -3.73
N ALA A 34 2.41 2.92 -3.85
CA ALA A 34 2.63 2.05 -2.70
C ALA A 34 3.60 2.74 -1.74
N LEU A 35 3.15 3.01 -0.52
CA LEU A 35 3.97 3.52 0.58
C LEU A 35 4.69 2.38 1.31
N ALA A 36 4.00 1.25 1.46
CA ALA A 36 4.55 0.04 2.05
C ALA A 36 3.88 -1.21 1.46
N THR A 37 4.60 -2.32 1.46
CA THR A 37 4.07 -3.65 1.10
C THR A 37 4.41 -4.63 2.20
N VAL A 38 3.40 -5.34 2.67
CA VAL A 38 3.52 -6.37 3.71
C VAL A 38 3.09 -7.70 3.13
N VAL A 39 3.91 -8.74 3.33
CA VAL A 39 3.65 -10.12 2.90
C VAL A 39 3.83 -11.04 4.10
N ALA A 40 2.81 -11.82 4.43
CA ALA A 40 2.77 -12.69 5.60
C ALA A 40 3.21 -11.99 6.90
N GLY A 41 2.86 -10.71 7.04
CA GLY A 41 3.21 -9.88 8.20
C GLY A 41 4.62 -9.27 8.19
N ALA A 42 5.45 -9.58 7.20
CA ALA A 42 6.75 -8.95 7.01
C ALA A 42 6.65 -7.77 6.05
N GLU A 43 7.15 -6.60 6.45
CA GLU A 43 7.31 -5.46 5.53
C GLU A 43 8.45 -5.77 4.55
N VAL A 44 8.13 -5.90 3.27
CA VAL A 44 9.09 -6.24 2.19
C VAL A 44 9.46 -5.04 1.33
N HIS A 45 8.67 -3.96 1.42
CA HIS A 45 8.93 -2.71 0.72
C HIS A 45 8.47 -1.52 1.57
N ARG A 46 9.26 -0.45 1.52
CA ARG A 46 8.89 0.88 2.00
C ARG A 46 9.39 1.95 1.05
N ALA A 47 8.51 2.85 0.66
CA ALA A 47 8.86 3.99 -0.16
C ALA A 47 9.74 4.96 0.64
N ALA A 48 10.78 5.49 -0.01
CA ALA A 48 11.57 6.56 0.58
C ALA A 48 10.69 7.81 0.80
N PRO A 49 10.96 8.60 1.86
CA PRO A 49 10.28 9.88 2.06
C PRO A 49 10.47 10.78 0.84
N ARG A 50 9.40 11.46 0.42
CA ARG A 50 9.45 12.36 -0.73
C ARG A 50 10.46 13.48 -0.42
N GLY A 51 11.53 13.57 -1.22
CA GLY A 51 12.63 14.52 -1.02
C GLY A 51 13.92 13.93 -0.43
N ALA A 52 13.95 12.64 -0.07
CA ALA A 52 15.16 12.02 0.48
C ALA A 52 16.28 11.78 -0.56
N LEU A 53 15.99 11.91 -1.86
CA LEU A 53 16.92 11.64 -2.96
C LEU A 53 17.74 12.87 -3.40
N THR A 54 17.58 14.03 -2.74
CA THR A 54 18.28 15.28 -3.10
C THR A 54 19.50 15.58 -2.21
N ARG A 55 20.21 14.55 -1.72
CA ARG A 55 21.41 14.74 -0.89
C ARG A 55 22.59 13.94 -1.40
#